data_AF-A0A1E1WKS2-F1
#
_entry.id   AF-A0A1E1WKS2-F1
#
_cell.length_a   1.000
_cell.length_b   1.000
_cell.length_c   1.000
_cell.angle_alpha   90.00
_cell.angle_beta   90.00
_cell.angle_gamma   90.00
#
_symmetry.space_group_name_H-M   'P 1'
#
loop_
_entity.id
_entity.type
_entity.pdbx_description
1 polymer ?
#
loop_
_entity_poly.entity_id
_entity_poly.type
_entity_poly.pdbx_seq_one_letter_code
_entity_poly.pdbx_strand_id
1 'polypeptide(L)'
;MPPKKRDKDSETTKNSKIDHLQADHELFLQAFEKPTQIYRFLRTRNMLSPIFLNRTLSYMKRRMSRSNKSRIGFKVDSLLEKITLKKSTELQPNSLGGYMTLTFLGFYDKSLEDPRDFQVKVETLLLKICHKKRKESSSAIVEVSVGSCSVPLNPSTSEPPAMASAVSISSDTFSPSQGPN
;
A
#
# COMPACT_ATOMS: atom_id res chain seq x y z
N MET A 1 58.96 -38.75 49.00
CA MET A 1 57.91 -38.41 48.01
C MET A 1 58.16 -37.01 47.47
N PRO A 2 58.19 -36.79 46.14
CA PRO A 2 58.45 -35.49 45.55
C PRO A 2 57.16 -34.65 45.40
N PRO A 3 57.22 -33.31 45.50
CA PRO A 3 56.05 -32.45 45.34
C PRO A 3 55.74 -32.19 43.86
N LYS A 4 54.49 -32.43 43.45
CA LYS A 4 53.96 -32.08 42.11
C LYS A 4 53.93 -30.55 41.95
N LYS A 5 54.62 -30.03 40.93
CA LYS A 5 54.60 -28.61 40.54
C LYS A 5 53.35 -28.28 39.70
N ARG A 6 52.96 -27.01 39.81
CA ARG A 6 51.83 -26.28 39.21
C ARG A 6 51.81 -26.38 37.68
N ASP A 7 50.66 -26.79 37.13
CA ASP A 7 50.30 -26.57 35.71
C ASP A 7 49.02 -25.73 35.52
N LYS A 8 48.36 -25.30 36.62
CA LYS A 8 47.00 -24.71 36.54
C LYS A 8 46.95 -23.20 36.18
N ASP A 9 48.07 -22.48 36.24
CA ASP A 9 48.08 -21.00 36.04
C ASP A 9 48.25 -20.56 34.56
N SER A 10 48.64 -21.47 33.66
CA SER A 10 48.90 -21.13 32.25
C SER A 10 47.65 -21.07 31.37
N GLU A 11 46.61 -21.85 31.70
CA GLU A 11 45.34 -21.93 30.97
C GLU A 11 44.47 -20.68 31.21
N THR A 12 44.37 -20.20 32.45
CA THR A 12 43.61 -19.00 32.82
C THR A 12 44.16 -17.73 32.17
N THR A 13 45.48 -17.64 31.98
CA THR A 13 46.14 -16.50 31.32
C THR A 13 45.98 -16.50 29.79
N LYS A 14 45.73 -17.66 29.17
CA LYS A 14 45.43 -17.76 27.74
C LYS A 14 43.97 -17.39 27.45
N ASN A 15 43.04 -17.83 28.30
CA ASN A 15 41.62 -17.49 28.19
C ASN A 15 41.39 -15.98 28.34
N SER A 16 42.04 -15.31 29.30
CA SER A 16 41.91 -13.86 29.46
C SER A 16 42.42 -13.04 28.27
N LYS A 17 43.45 -13.53 27.56
CA LYS A 17 43.94 -12.89 26.32
C LYS A 17 42.95 -13.05 25.17
N ILE A 18 42.33 -14.24 25.06
CA ILE A 18 41.29 -14.50 24.05
C ILE A 18 40.06 -13.64 24.32
N ASP A 19 39.63 -13.52 25.58
CA ASP A 19 38.50 -12.66 25.96
C ASP A 19 38.80 -11.17 25.68
N HIS A 20 40.02 -10.70 25.91
CA HIS A 20 40.43 -9.33 25.54
C HIS A 20 40.43 -9.11 24.02
N LEU A 21 40.95 -10.05 23.24
CA LEU A 21 40.92 -9.99 21.77
C LEU A 21 39.47 -10.01 21.25
N GLN A 22 38.60 -10.79 21.87
CA GLN A 22 37.18 -10.82 21.55
C GLN A 22 36.49 -9.50 21.91
N ALA A 23 36.75 -8.94 23.09
CA ALA A 23 36.20 -7.66 23.52
C ALA A 23 36.65 -6.50 22.61
N ASP A 24 37.94 -6.45 22.22
CA ASP A 24 38.46 -5.45 21.30
C ASP A 24 37.83 -5.60 19.89
N HIS A 25 37.60 -6.83 19.45
CA HIS A 25 36.90 -7.11 18.19
C HIS A 25 35.43 -6.67 18.25
N GLU A 26 34.71 -6.97 19.33
CA GLU A 26 33.33 -6.53 19.53
C GLU A 26 33.23 -5.00 19.62
N LEU A 27 34.18 -4.35 20.31
CA LEU A 27 34.26 -2.90 20.40
C LEU A 27 34.51 -2.26 19.03
N PHE A 28 35.37 -2.87 18.22
CA PHE A 28 35.58 -2.46 16.83
C PHE A 28 34.28 -2.57 16.02
N LEU A 29 33.57 -3.69 16.09
CA LEU A 29 32.30 -3.86 15.38
C LEU A 29 31.27 -2.83 15.83
N GLN A 30 31.15 -2.60 17.15
CA GLN A 30 30.23 -1.62 17.72
C GLN A 30 30.49 -0.20 17.20
N ALA A 31 31.77 0.17 16.99
CA ALA A 31 32.14 1.48 16.46
C ALA A 31 31.58 1.73 15.05
N PHE A 32 31.50 0.70 14.19
CA PHE A 32 30.98 0.81 12.83
C PHE A 32 29.50 0.47 12.71
N GLU A 33 28.96 -0.33 13.64
CA GLU A 33 27.58 -0.80 13.60
C GLU A 33 26.60 0.38 13.61
N LYS A 34 26.70 1.27 14.60
CA LYS A 34 25.74 2.38 14.75
C LYS A 34 25.75 3.35 13.56
N PRO A 35 26.89 3.88 13.07
CA PRO A 35 26.91 4.72 11.86
C PRO A 35 26.39 3.99 10.63
N THR A 36 26.74 2.71 10.46
CA THR A 36 26.28 1.91 9.32
C THR A 36 24.76 1.71 9.34
N GLN A 37 24.18 1.39 10.50
CA GLN A 37 22.74 1.28 10.66
C GLN A 37 22.03 2.60 10.34
N ILE A 38 22.57 3.74 10.82
CA ILE A 38 22.02 5.07 10.50
C ILE A 38 21.99 5.31 8.99
N TYR A 39 23.09 5.06 8.28
CA TYR A 39 23.13 5.27 6.82
C TYR A 39 22.25 4.29 6.04
N ARG A 40 22.11 3.04 6.51
CA ARG A 40 21.18 2.06 5.92
C ARG A 40 19.73 2.52 6.06
N PHE A 41 19.36 3.02 7.24
CA PHE A 41 18.05 3.61 7.46
C PHE A 41 17.81 4.85 6.58
N LEU A 42 18.77 5.79 6.58
CA LEU A 42 18.67 7.02 5.79
C LEU A 42 18.62 6.75 4.28
N ARG A 43 19.24 5.67 3.78
CA ARG A 43 19.12 5.27 2.37
C ARG A 43 17.67 5.04 2.00
N THR A 44 16.95 4.22 2.76
CA THR A 44 15.53 3.93 2.50
C THR A 44 14.66 5.17 2.70
N ARG A 45 14.88 5.92 3.80
CA ARG A 45 14.14 7.17 4.07
C ARG A 45 14.32 8.19 2.96
N ASN A 46 15.56 8.49 2.55
CA ASN A 46 15.86 9.54 1.56
C ASN A 46 15.49 9.14 0.13
N MET A 47 15.25 7.85 -0.15
CA MET A 47 14.66 7.40 -1.40
C MET A 47 13.18 7.81 -1.51
N LEU A 48 12.45 7.85 -0.40
CA LEU A 48 11.04 8.25 -0.35
C LEU A 48 10.86 9.75 -0.05
N SER A 49 11.65 10.28 0.87
CA SER A 49 11.62 11.67 1.33
C SER A 49 13.03 12.28 1.23
N PRO A 50 13.44 12.73 0.03
CA PRO A 50 14.77 13.26 -0.19
C PRO A 50 14.98 14.60 0.52
N ILE A 51 16.14 14.78 1.14
CA ILE A 51 16.55 16.07 1.73
C ILE A 51 16.88 17.09 0.63
N PHE A 52 17.54 16.62 -0.43
CA PHE A 52 17.82 17.37 -1.65
C PHE A 52 17.88 16.40 -2.83
N LEU A 53 17.89 16.94 -4.04
CA LEU A 53 17.97 16.13 -5.25
C LEU A 53 19.43 15.94 -5.66
N ASN A 54 19.93 14.70 -5.67
CA ASN A 54 21.34 14.43 -6.04
C ASN A 54 21.74 14.99 -7.42
N ARG A 55 20.79 15.12 -8.36
CA ARG A 55 21.05 15.69 -9.71
C ARG A 55 21.37 17.18 -9.71
N THR A 56 21.19 17.90 -8.59
CA THR A 56 21.52 19.32 -8.46
C THR A 56 22.89 19.55 -7.82
N LEU A 57 23.58 18.49 -7.38
CA LEU A 57 24.93 18.59 -6.83
C LEU A 57 25.95 18.88 -7.94
N SER A 58 26.83 19.85 -7.69
CA SER A 58 27.87 20.28 -8.64
C SER A 58 28.79 19.14 -9.09
N TYR A 59 29.07 18.18 -8.20
CA TYR A 59 29.90 17.00 -8.47
C TYR A 59 29.13 15.80 -9.06
N MET A 60 27.79 15.86 -9.16
CA MET A 60 26.95 14.79 -9.73
C MET A 60 26.20 15.22 -11.01
N LYS A 61 26.73 16.19 -11.78
CA LYS A 61 26.12 16.73 -13.02
C LYS A 61 25.67 15.66 -14.02
N ARG A 62 26.41 14.54 -14.10
CA ARG A 62 26.11 13.40 -15.00
C ARG A 62 24.74 12.75 -14.76
N ARG A 63 24.11 12.97 -13.59
CA ARG A 63 22.78 12.44 -13.28
C ARG A 63 21.63 13.19 -13.96
N MET A 64 21.85 14.42 -14.47
CA MET A 64 20.81 15.19 -15.14
C MET A 64 20.93 15.06 -16.67
N SER A 65 20.08 14.27 -17.29
CA SER A 65 20.06 14.07 -18.75
C SER A 65 19.45 15.23 -19.55
N ARG A 66 18.73 16.13 -18.88
CA ARG A 66 17.98 17.22 -19.52
C ARG A 66 18.75 18.53 -19.46
N SER A 67 18.57 19.39 -20.47
CA SER A 67 19.07 20.76 -20.49
C SER A 67 17.95 21.78 -20.24
N ASN A 68 18.31 23.05 -20.01
CA ASN A 68 17.35 24.14 -19.78
C ASN A 68 16.92 24.88 -21.06
N LYS A 69 17.30 24.40 -22.25
CA LYS A 69 17.07 25.10 -23.53
C LYS A 69 15.59 25.42 -23.78
N SER A 70 14.68 24.50 -23.41
CA SER A 70 13.23 24.68 -23.63
C SER A 70 12.59 25.80 -22.81
N ARG A 71 13.26 26.30 -21.76
CA ARG A 71 12.70 27.35 -20.88
C ARG A 71 12.57 28.70 -21.59
N ILE A 72 13.46 29.00 -22.53
CA ILE A 72 13.55 30.31 -23.19
C ILE A 72 12.29 30.60 -24.02
N GLY A 73 11.76 29.58 -24.71
CA GLY A 73 10.57 29.70 -25.54
C GLY A 73 9.27 29.25 -24.87
N PHE A 74 9.30 28.84 -23.61
CA PHE A 74 8.13 28.27 -22.95
C PHE A 74 7.11 29.36 -22.58
N LYS A 75 5.86 29.19 -23.02
CA LYS A 75 4.73 30.05 -22.66
C LYS A 75 3.75 29.28 -21.79
N VAL A 76 3.54 29.75 -20.57
CA VAL A 76 2.63 29.13 -19.60
C VAL A 76 1.20 29.08 -20.14
N ASP A 77 0.78 30.12 -20.87
CA ASP A 77 -0.58 30.22 -21.42
C ASP A 77 -0.90 29.11 -22.43
N SER A 78 0.12 28.54 -23.09
CA SER A 78 -0.06 27.40 -24.00
C SER A 78 -0.45 26.09 -23.30
N LEU A 79 -0.41 26.05 -21.96
CA LEU A 79 -0.75 24.83 -21.20
C LEU A 79 -2.24 24.50 -21.28
N LEU A 80 -3.11 25.52 -21.20
CA LEU A 80 -4.56 25.30 -21.24
C LEU A 80 -4.96 24.67 -22.57
N GLU A 81 -4.51 25.25 -23.69
CA GLU A 81 -4.77 24.75 -25.04
C GLU A 81 -4.35 23.28 -25.19
N LYS A 82 -3.14 22.93 -24.74
CA LYS A 82 -2.63 21.55 -24.80
C LYS A 82 -3.47 20.56 -23.98
N ILE A 83 -3.93 20.97 -22.80
CA ILE A 83 -4.75 20.12 -21.91
C ILE A 83 -6.14 19.94 -22.51
N THR A 84 -6.76 21.02 -23.00
CA THR A 84 -8.09 20.98 -23.63
C THR A 84 -8.07 20.09 -24.87
N LEU A 85 -7.04 20.23 -25.73
CA LEU A 85 -6.88 19.37 -26.89
C LEU A 85 -6.79 17.89 -26.48
N LYS A 86 -5.94 17.55 -25.50
CA LYS A 86 -5.84 16.18 -24.98
C LYS A 86 -7.19 15.65 -24.48
N LYS A 87 -7.90 16.43 -23.67
CA LYS A 87 -9.19 16.03 -23.09
C LYS A 87 -10.28 15.86 -24.15
N SER A 88 -10.22 16.62 -25.24
CA SER A 88 -11.17 16.47 -26.36
C SER A 88 -10.95 15.19 -27.18
N THR A 89 -9.70 14.69 -27.22
CA THR A 89 -9.34 13.46 -27.94
C THR A 89 -9.57 12.21 -27.07
N GLU A 90 -9.56 12.35 -25.75
CA GLU A 90 -9.85 11.28 -24.80
C GLU A 90 -11.37 11.08 -24.70
N LEU A 91 -11.89 10.02 -25.34
CA LEU A 91 -13.27 9.56 -25.12
C LEU A 91 -13.47 9.32 -23.62
N GLN A 92 -14.39 10.04 -22.99
CA GLN A 92 -14.70 9.85 -21.58
C GLN A 92 -15.39 8.49 -21.37
N PRO A 93 -14.75 7.51 -20.72
CA PRO A 93 -15.33 6.17 -20.57
C PRO A 93 -16.54 6.14 -19.63
N ASN A 94 -16.76 7.20 -18.84
CA ASN A 94 -17.80 7.26 -17.80
C ASN A 94 -19.07 8.04 -18.20
N SER A 95 -19.27 8.34 -19.48
CA SER A 95 -20.46 9.10 -19.94
C SER A 95 -21.74 8.25 -20.06
N LEU A 96 -21.67 6.94 -19.84
CA LEU A 96 -22.84 6.08 -19.95
C LEU A 96 -23.59 6.09 -18.63
N GLY A 97 -24.54 7.02 -18.52
CA GLY A 97 -25.59 6.98 -17.49
C GLY A 97 -26.21 5.57 -17.46
N GLY A 98 -26.47 5.07 -16.25
CA GLY A 98 -26.94 3.69 -16.08
C GLY A 98 -26.96 3.25 -14.62
N TYR A 99 -27.12 1.94 -14.43
CA TYR A 99 -27.09 1.30 -13.12
C TYR A 99 -26.08 0.16 -13.14
N MET A 100 -25.37 -0.01 -12.02
CA MET A 100 -24.62 -1.22 -11.73
C MET A 100 -25.54 -2.17 -10.98
N THR A 101 -26.01 -3.22 -11.65
CA THR A 101 -26.88 -4.24 -11.06
C THR A 101 -26.06 -5.46 -10.66
N LEU A 102 -26.15 -5.84 -9.39
CA LEU A 102 -25.57 -7.04 -8.82
C LEU A 102 -26.70 -8.05 -8.60
N THR A 103 -26.55 -9.25 -9.16
CA THR A 103 -27.52 -10.34 -9.03
C THR A 103 -26.90 -11.46 -8.20
N PHE A 104 -27.53 -11.76 -7.06
CA PHE A 104 -27.09 -12.78 -6.14
C PHE A 104 -27.82 -14.10 -6.42
N LEU A 105 -27.06 -15.14 -6.75
CA LEU A 105 -27.60 -16.45 -7.13
C LEU A 105 -27.73 -17.40 -5.94
N GLY A 106 -26.84 -17.29 -4.95
CA GLY A 106 -26.83 -18.14 -3.77
C GLY A 106 -25.64 -17.86 -2.86
N PHE A 107 -25.75 -18.30 -1.62
CA PHE A 107 -24.67 -18.29 -0.65
C PHE A 107 -24.24 -19.74 -0.38
N TYR A 108 -22.94 -20.04 -0.53
CA TYR A 108 -22.43 -21.41 -0.43
C TYR A 108 -21.57 -21.59 0.82
N ASP A 109 -21.96 -22.51 1.70
CA ASP A 109 -21.24 -22.86 2.91
C ASP A 109 -21.28 -24.37 3.15
N LYS A 110 -20.10 -25.00 3.19
CA LYS A 110 -19.94 -26.45 3.38
C LYS A 110 -20.18 -26.88 4.83
N SER A 111 -20.09 -25.96 5.78
CA SER A 111 -20.28 -26.25 7.21
C SER A 111 -21.75 -26.30 7.61
N LEU A 112 -22.63 -25.78 6.76
CA LEU A 112 -24.07 -25.77 6.96
C LEU A 112 -24.69 -26.85 6.05
N GLU A 113 -24.69 -28.09 6.51
CA GLU A 113 -25.40 -29.20 5.86
C GLU A 113 -26.91 -29.02 6.04
N ASP A 114 -27.61 -28.70 4.95
CA ASP A 114 -29.07 -28.70 4.70
C ASP A 114 -29.96 -28.10 5.79
N PRO A 115 -30.80 -27.10 5.43
CA PRO A 115 -31.96 -27.42 4.60
C PRO A 115 -32.10 -26.55 3.34
N ARG A 116 -32.50 -27.19 2.24
CA ARG A 116 -32.79 -26.61 0.90
C ARG A 116 -33.73 -25.38 0.86
N ASP A 117 -34.42 -25.08 1.95
CA ASP A 117 -35.35 -23.95 2.08
C ASP A 117 -34.79 -22.77 2.90
N PHE A 118 -33.54 -22.85 3.38
CA PHE A 118 -32.96 -21.80 4.20
C PHE A 118 -32.43 -20.67 3.32
N GLN A 119 -32.80 -19.45 3.69
CA GLN A 119 -32.33 -18.25 3.04
C GLN A 119 -31.43 -17.44 3.97
N VAL A 120 -30.37 -16.90 3.41
CA VAL A 120 -29.43 -16.01 4.08
C VAL A 120 -29.73 -14.58 3.67
N LYS A 121 -29.79 -13.68 4.65
CA LYS A 121 -29.93 -12.24 4.39
C LYS A 121 -28.56 -11.66 4.02
N VAL A 122 -28.44 -11.14 2.80
CA VAL A 122 -27.28 -10.42 2.30
C VAL A 122 -27.57 -8.93 2.35
N GLU A 123 -26.76 -8.18 3.08
CA GLU A 123 -26.77 -6.72 3.06
C GLU A 123 -25.63 -6.20 2.17
N THR A 124 -25.97 -5.27 1.27
CA THR A 124 -25.01 -4.63 0.36
C THR A 124 -24.76 -3.20 0.81
N LEU A 125 -23.49 -2.89 1.10
CA LEU A 125 -23.03 -1.58 1.54
C LEU A 125 -22.09 -0.98 0.47
N LEU A 126 -22.29 0.30 0.16
CA LEU A 126 -21.36 1.10 -0.64
C LEU A 126 -20.45 1.89 0.32
N LEU A 127 -19.16 1.56 0.30
CA LEU A 127 -18.14 2.25 1.09
C LEU A 127 -17.53 3.40 0.28
N LYS A 128 -17.81 4.63 0.69
CA LYS A 128 -17.20 5.85 0.14
C LYS A 128 -15.99 6.24 0.97
N ILE A 129 -14.79 6.04 0.43
CA ILE A 129 -13.54 6.46 1.05
C ILE A 129 -13.22 7.89 0.59
N CYS A 130 -13.34 8.84 1.51
CA CYS A 130 -13.18 10.26 1.24
C CYS A 130 -11.70 10.69 1.26
N HIS A 131 -11.40 11.83 0.63
CA HIS A 131 -10.09 12.46 0.78
C HIS A 131 -9.82 12.83 2.24
N LYS A 132 -8.63 12.45 2.72
CA LYS A 132 -8.13 12.88 4.03
C LYS A 132 -8.02 14.40 4.08
N LYS A 133 -8.70 15.01 5.05
CA LYS A 133 -8.59 16.44 5.34
C LYS A 133 -7.42 16.70 6.29
N ARG A 134 -6.89 17.93 6.31
CA ARG A 134 -5.72 18.33 7.11
C ARG A 134 -5.79 17.93 8.59
N LYS A 135 -6.98 17.97 9.20
CA LYS A 135 -7.22 17.66 10.62
C LYS A 135 -7.38 16.16 10.90
N GLU A 136 -7.63 15.34 9.88
CA GLU A 136 -7.90 13.91 10.03
C GLU A 136 -6.61 13.09 9.96
N SER A 137 -6.49 12.07 10.81
CA SER A 137 -5.33 11.16 10.81
C SER A 137 -5.38 10.20 9.62
N SER A 138 -6.58 9.76 9.23
CA SER A 138 -6.87 8.84 8.12
C SER A 138 -7.95 9.39 7.18
N SER A 139 -8.17 8.71 6.06
CA SER A 139 -9.31 8.98 5.18
C SER A 139 -10.61 8.56 5.86
N ALA A 140 -11.63 9.42 5.84
CA ALA A 140 -12.95 9.08 6.36
C ALA A 140 -13.61 8.03 5.46
N ILE A 141 -14.27 7.05 6.07
CA ILE A 141 -15.05 6.01 5.39
C ILE A 141 -16.51 6.28 5.71
N VAL A 142 -17.32 6.46 4.67
CA VAL A 142 -18.78 6.64 4.78
C VAL A 142 -19.45 5.42 4.19
N GLU A 143 -20.28 4.76 4.98
CA GLU A 143 -21.03 3.58 4.56
C GLU A 143 -22.44 3.99 4.13
N VAL A 144 -22.88 3.50 2.98
CA VAL A 144 -24.23 3.74 2.46
C VAL A 144 -24.87 2.38 2.19
N SER A 145 -25.92 2.04 2.93
CA SER A 145 -26.69 0.81 2.65
C SER A 145 -27.41 0.95 1.32
N VAL A 146 -27.12 0.02 0.41
CA VAL A 146 -27.67 -0.02 -0.96
C VAL A 146 -28.94 -0.86 -0.98
N GLY A 147 -29.00 -1.87 -0.13
CA GLY A 147 -30.15 -2.75 0.00
C GLY A 147 -29.78 -4.07 0.68
N SER A 148 -30.80 -4.79 1.10
CA SER A 148 -30.65 -6.15 1.59
C SER A 148 -31.57 -7.08 0.82
N CYS A 149 -31.08 -8.27 0.51
CA CYS A 149 -31.87 -9.30 -0.15
C CYS A 149 -31.68 -10.66 0.52
N SER A 150 -32.66 -11.53 0.34
CA SER A 150 -32.61 -12.90 0.83
C SER A 150 -32.14 -13.80 -0.32
N VAL A 151 -31.15 -14.66 -0.07
CA VAL A 151 -30.56 -15.56 -1.08
C VAL A 151 -30.56 -16.99 -0.56
N PRO A 152 -30.76 -18.00 -1.40
CA PRO A 152 -30.77 -19.38 -0.95
C PRO A 152 -29.39 -19.84 -0.48
N LEU A 153 -29.36 -20.66 0.57
CA LEU A 153 -28.18 -21.37 1.05
C LEU A 153 -27.97 -22.62 0.20
N ASN A 154 -26.77 -22.79 -0.36
CA ASN A 154 -26.36 -23.97 -1.13
C ASN A 154 -27.35 -24.40 -2.24
N PRO A 155 -27.84 -23.50 -3.13
CA PRO A 155 -28.77 -23.89 -4.19
C PRO A 155 -28.11 -24.88 -5.16
N SER A 156 -28.90 -25.85 -5.64
CA SER A 156 -28.44 -26.82 -6.64
C SER A 156 -28.19 -26.13 -7.98
N THR A 157 -27.09 -26.51 -8.65
CA THR A 157 -26.84 -26.09 -10.03
C THR A 157 -27.81 -26.73 -11.03
N SER A 158 -28.43 -27.87 -10.69
CA SER A 158 -29.43 -28.53 -11.54
C SER A 158 -30.82 -27.90 -11.45
N GLU A 159 -31.12 -27.23 -10.34
CA GLU A 159 -32.40 -26.59 -10.06
C GLU A 159 -32.14 -25.16 -9.55
N PRO A 160 -31.83 -24.22 -10.46
CA PRO A 160 -31.55 -22.85 -10.06
C PRO A 160 -32.82 -22.17 -9.48
N PRO A 161 -32.66 -21.19 -8.59
CA PRO A 161 -33.79 -20.45 -8.03
C PRO A 161 -34.61 -19.76 -9.13
N ALA A 162 -35.95 -19.82 -9.01
CA ALA A 162 -36.87 -19.27 -10.02
C ALA A 162 -36.75 -17.73 -10.18
N MET A 163 -36.34 -17.02 -9.13
CA MET A 163 -35.97 -15.60 -9.20
C MET A 163 -34.66 -15.36 -8.44
N ALA A 164 -33.76 -14.60 -9.07
CA ALA A 164 -32.53 -14.16 -8.45
C ALA A 164 -32.72 -12.78 -7.79
N SER A 165 -32.24 -12.65 -6.57
CA SER A 165 -32.27 -11.39 -5.85
C SER A 165 -31.25 -10.43 -6.45
N ALA A 166 -31.65 -9.19 -6.78
CA ALA A 166 -30.76 -8.21 -7.37
C ALA A 166 -30.81 -6.87 -6.63
N VAL A 167 -29.66 -6.20 -6.60
CA VAL A 167 -29.49 -4.85 -6.05
C VAL A 167 -28.89 -3.97 -7.15
N SER A 168 -29.46 -2.79 -7.38
CA SER A 168 -28.99 -1.86 -8.41
C SER A 168 -28.50 -0.55 -7.80
N ILE A 169 -27.32 -0.12 -8.22
CA ILE A 169 -26.69 1.13 -7.78
C ILE A 169 -26.66 2.09 -8.95
N SER A 170 -27.24 3.28 -8.80
CA SER A 170 -27.16 4.31 -9.86
C SER A 170 -25.71 4.73 -10.10
N SER A 171 -25.31 4.86 -11.36
CA SER A 171 -24.02 5.40 -11.76
C SER A 171 -23.77 6.81 -11.22
N ASP A 172 -24.83 7.59 -10.97
CA ASP A 172 -24.74 8.95 -10.41
C ASP A 172 -24.13 8.98 -9.00
N THR A 173 -24.22 7.84 -8.28
CA THR A 173 -23.63 7.67 -6.96
C THR A 173 -22.10 7.78 -6.99
N PHE A 174 -21.49 7.52 -8.15
CA PHE A 174 -20.06 7.60 -8.41
C PHE A 174 -19.65 8.93 -9.06
N SER A 175 -20.53 9.92 -9.08
CA SER A 175 -20.27 11.19 -9.76
C SER A 175 -19.02 11.89 -9.20
N PRO A 176 -18.08 12.31 -10.07
CA PRO A 176 -16.86 13.01 -9.65
C PRO A 176 -17.13 14.45 -9.18
N SER A 177 -18.35 14.97 -9.35
CA SER A 177 -18.77 16.31 -8.92
C SER A 177 -18.75 16.52 -7.40
N GLN A 178 -18.66 15.43 -6.62
CA GLN A 178 -18.49 15.50 -5.16
C GLN A 178 -17.01 15.62 -4.73
N GLY A 179 -16.08 15.68 -5.68
CA GLY A 179 -14.67 15.93 -5.42
C GLY A 179 -14.41 17.37 -4.94
N PRO A 180 -13.34 17.60 -4.16
CA PRO A 180 -12.94 18.96 -3.79
C PRO A 180 -12.50 19.73 -5.03
N ASN A 181 -13.09 20.93 -5.23
CA ASN A 181 -12.55 21.95 -6.14
C ASN A 181 -11.13 22.37 -5.72
#